data_AF-A0A1F0CG08-F1
#
_entry.id   AF-A0A1F0CG08-F1
#
_cell.length_a   1.000
_cell.length_b   1.000
_cell.length_c   1.000
_cell.angle_alpha   90.00
_cell.angle_beta   90.00
_cell.angle_gamma   90.00
#
_symmetry.space_group_name_H-M   'P 1'
#
loop_
_entity.id
_entity.type
_entity.pdbx_description
1 polymer ?
#
loop_
_entity_poly.entity_id
_entity_poly.type
_entity_poly.pdbx_seq_one_letter_code
_entity_poly.pdbx_strand_id
1 'polypeptide(L)' 'MKISNSKDLALAIVASSSPTLSIEDKIKLYEDSMEAIKKHNLPFIEAEKQEQINNGKVIAEALERGESLF' A
#
# COMPACT_ATOMS: atom_id res chain seq x y z
N MET A 1 1.46 -4.49 -8.97
CA MET A 1 2.34 -3.34 -8.66
C MET A 1 1.71 -2.55 -7.53
N LYS A 2 2.48 -2.27 -6.46
CA LYS A 2 2.04 -1.44 -5.34
C LYS A 2 1.93 0.01 -5.78
N ILE A 3 0.84 0.67 -5.41
CA ILE A 3 0.62 2.10 -5.70
C ILE A 3 1.18 2.91 -4.54
N SER A 4 2.31 3.58 -4.74
CA SER A 4 3.00 4.31 -3.68
C SER A 4 2.41 5.70 -3.41
N ASN A 5 1.81 6.32 -4.43
CA ASN A 5 1.26 7.67 -4.36
C ASN A 5 -0.27 7.65 -4.50
N SER A 6 -0.93 7.15 -3.46
CA SER A 6 -2.39 6.96 -3.47
C SER A 6 -3.16 8.28 -3.58
N LYS A 7 -2.65 9.35 -2.96
CA LYS A 7 -3.31 10.66 -2.94
C LYS A 7 -3.33 11.30 -4.32
N ASP A 8 -2.18 11.34 -4.99
CA ASP A 8 -2.10 11.97 -6.32
C ASP A 8 -2.92 11.19 -7.35
N LEU A 9 -2.95 9.86 -7.24
CA LEU A 9 -3.81 9.03 -8.09
C LEU A 9 -5.30 9.29 -7.82
N ALA A 10 -5.73 9.32 -6.56
CA ALA A 10 -7.12 9.63 -6.21
C ALA A 10 -7.54 11.03 -6.68
N LEU A 11 -6.66 12.02 -6.54
CA LEU A 11 -6.89 13.37 -7.06
C LEU A 11 -6.95 13.40 -8.59
N ALA A 12 -6.08 12.67 -9.28
CA ALA A 12 -6.12 12.56 -10.73
C ALA A 12 -7.42 11.93 -11.24
N ILE A 13 -7.95 10.92 -10.53
CA ILE A 13 -9.26 10.32 -10.82
C ILE A 13 -10.36 11.37 -10.70
N VAL A 14 -10.41 12.12 -9.60
CA VAL A 14 -11.37 13.21 -9.42
C VAL A 14 -11.22 14.29 -10.48
N ALA A 15 -9.99 14.68 -10.83
CA ALA A 15 -9.72 15.68 -11.86
C ALA A 15 -10.15 15.21 -13.26
N SER A 16 -10.07 13.91 -13.55
CA SER A 16 -10.52 13.30 -14.80
C SER A 16 -12.02 13.01 -14.85
N SER A 17 -12.73 13.16 -13.74
CA SER A 17 -14.18 12.93 -13.66
C SER A 17 -14.97 14.04 -14.35
N SER A 18 -16.27 13.81 -14.57
CA SER A 18 -17.12 14.78 -15.24
C SER A 18 -17.07 16.15 -14.54
N PRO A 19 -16.94 17.27 -15.28
CA PRO A 19 -17.02 18.60 -14.69
C PRO A 19 -18.39 18.88 -14.09
N THR A 20 -19.43 18.17 -14.54
CA THR A 20 -20.82 18.31 -14.06
C THR A 20 -21.10 17.56 -12.76
N LEU A 21 -20.15 16.76 -12.26
CA LEU A 21 -20.29 16.06 -10.99
C LEU A 21 -20.35 17.08 -9.85
N SER A 22 -21.24 16.86 -8.88
CA SER A 22 -21.34 17.74 -7.71
C SER A 22 -20.06 17.66 -6.86
N ILE A 23 -19.86 18.64 -5.98
CA ILE A 23 -18.72 18.62 -5.06
C ILE A 23 -18.82 17.41 -4.12
N GLU A 24 -20.02 17.09 -3.62
CA GLU A 24 -20.25 15.91 -2.76
C GLU A 24 -19.89 14.61 -3.48
N ASP A 25 -20.31 14.45 -4.74
CA ASP A 25 -19.97 13.27 -5.53
C ASP A 25 -18.46 13.18 -5.80
N LYS A 26 -17.78 14.32 -6.00
CA LYS A 26 -16.31 14.36 -6.16
C LYS A 26 -15.58 13.98 -4.88
N ILE A 27 -16.09 14.39 -3.71
CA ILE A 27 -15.56 13.98 -2.40
C ILE A 27 -15.73 12.46 -2.24
N LYS A 28 -16.93 11.94 -2.52
CA LYS A 28 -17.18 10.51 -2.45
C LYS A 28 -16.29 9.72 -3.41
N LEU A 29 -16.11 10.20 -4.64
CA LEU A 29 -15.22 9.60 -5.63
C LEU A 29 -13.76 9.56 -5.13
N TYR A 30 -13.29 10.60 -4.44
CA TYR A 30 -11.98 10.60 -3.80
C TYR A 30 -11.85 9.54 -2.71
N GLU A 31 -12.84 9.45 -1.82
CA GLU A 31 -12.88 8.49 -0.71
C GLU A 31 -12.91 7.05 -1.23
N ASP A 32 -13.79 6.76 -2.19
CA ASP A 32 -13.91 5.46 -2.86
C ASP A 32 -12.59 5.08 -3.55
N SER A 33 -11.94 6.05 -4.21
CA SER A 33 -10.63 5.83 -4.86
C SER A 33 -9.55 5.49 -3.84
N MET A 34 -9.50 6.19 -2.71
CA MET A 34 -8.54 5.92 -1.64
C MET A 34 -8.76 4.53 -1.03
N GLU A 35 -10.00 4.11 -0.82
CA GLU A 35 -10.32 2.79 -0.32
C GLU A 35 -9.91 1.69 -1.32
N ALA A 36 -10.22 1.89 -2.61
CA ALA A 36 -9.84 0.98 -3.67
C ALA A 36 -8.31 0.80 -3.77
N ILE A 37 -7.55 1.91 -3.70
CA ILE A 37 -6.08 1.86 -3.72
C ILE A 37 -5.54 1.14 -2.47
N LYS A 38 -6.12 1.38 -1.30
CA LYS A 38 -5.73 0.69 -0.06
C LYS A 38 -5.96 -0.81 -0.17
N LYS A 39 -7.12 -1.23 -0.68
CA LYS A 39 -7.46 -2.64 -0.89
C LYS A 39 -6.53 -3.30 -1.91
N HIS A 40 -6.21 -2.61 -3.00
CA HIS A 40 -5.23 -3.08 -3.99
C HIS A 40 -3.83 -3.25 -3.40
N ASN A 41 -3.41 -2.36 -2.50
CA ASN A 41 -2.10 -2.40 -1.86
C ASN A 41 -1.98 -3.44 -0.74
N LEU A 42 -3.10 -3.89 -0.16
CA LEU A 42 -3.12 -4.76 1.01
C LEU A 42 -2.27 -6.04 0.83
N PRO A 43 -2.38 -6.80 -0.27
CA PRO A 43 -1.57 -8.01 -0.46
C PRO A 43 -0.06 -7.73 -0.52
N PHE A 44 0.34 -6.56 -1.04
CA PHE A 44 1.74 -6.16 -1.11
C PHE A 44 2.30 -5.79 0.27
N ILE A 45 1.49 -5.10 1.09
CA ILE A 45 1.86 -4.76 2.47
C ILE A 45 1.98 -6.03 3.32
N GLU A 46 1.07 -6.99 3.13
CA GLU A 46 1.11 -8.28 3.83
C GLU A 46 2.32 -9.11 3.42
N ALA A 47 2.64 -9.15 2.12
CA ALA A 47 3.84 -9.81 1.62
C ALA A 47 5.12 -9.20 2.21
N GLU A 48 5.26 -7.86 2.19
CA GLU A 48 6.40 -7.14 2.79
C GLU A 48 6.52 -7.44 4.29
N LYS A 49 5.41 -7.48 5.02
CA LYS A 49 5.40 -7.81 6.45
C LYS A 49 5.84 -9.25 6.70
N GLN A 50 5.40 -10.19 5.86
CA GLN A 50 5.78 -11.59 5.99
C GLN A 50 7.26 -11.80 5.68
N GLU A 51 7.80 -11.12 4.65
CA GLU A 51 9.24 -11.13 4.36
C GLU A 51 10.06 -10.58 5.53
N GLN A 52 9.63 -9.48 6.14
CA GLN A 52 10.31 -8.92 7.33
C GLN A 52 10.31 -9.90 8.51
N ILE A 53 9.19 -10.58 8.76
CA ILE A 53 9.10 -11.61 9.82
C ILE A 53 10.05 -12.77 9.51
N ASN A 54 10.05 -13.26 8.27
CA ASN A 54 10.89 -14.38 7.86
C ASN A 54 12.38 -14.01 7.98
N ASN A 55 12.78 -12.83 7.51
CA ASN A 55 14.15 -12.34 7.61
C ASN A 55 14.58 -12.19 9.08
N GLY A 56 13.72 -11.65 9.95
CA GLY A 56 13.99 -11.55 11.38
C GLY A 56 14.18 -12.92 12.04
N LYS A 57 13.40 -13.92 11.64
CA LYS A 57 13.55 -15.30 12.13
C LYS A 57 14.87 -15.93 11.67
N VAL A 58 15.23 -15.77 10.39
CA VAL A 58 16.50 -16.28 9.85
C VAL A 58 17.69 -15.67 10.59
N ILE A 59 17.66 -14.36 10.86
CA ILE A 59 18.71 -13.67 11.62
C ILE A 59 18.80 -14.21 13.05
N ALA A 60 17.66 -14.38 13.73
CA ALA A 60 17.64 -14.93 15.08
C ALA A 60 18.23 -16.35 15.15
N GLU A 61 17.86 -17.22 14.21
CA GLU A 61 18.38 -18.60 14.14
C GLU A 61 19.89 -18.64 13.79
N ALA A 62 20.40 -17.69 13.00
CA ALA A 62 21.83 -17.60 12.70
C ALA A 62 22.64 -17.14 13.92
N LEU A 63 22.12 -16.17 14.68
CA LEU A 63 22.72 -15.68 15.91
C LEU A 63 22.75 -16.77 17.01
N GLU A 64 21.68 -17.55 17.16
CA GLU A 64 21.64 -18.68 18.11
C GLU A 64 22.64 -19.79 17.76
N ARG A 65 22.91 -20.00 16.46
CA ARG A 65 23.90 -20.98 15.98
C ARG A 65 25.34 -20.46 16.03
N GLY A 66 25.55 -19.20 16.42
CA GLY A 66 26.88 -18.57 16.45
C GLY A 66 27.48 -18.34 15.05
N GLU A 67 26.64 -18.34 14.01
CA GLU A 67 27.08 -18.11 12.64
C GLU A 67 27.25 -16.60 12.40
N SER A 68 28.41 -16.21 11.82
CA SER A 68 28.66 -14.83 11.41
C SER A 68 27.73 -14.44 10.26
N LEU A 69 27.00 -13.33 10.43
CA LEU A 69 26.17 -12.73 9.38
C LEU A 69 26.98 -11.81 8.43
N PHE A 70 28.30 -11.77 8.59
CA PHE A 70 29.27 -10.97 7.84
C PHE A 70 30.44 -11.82 7.34
#